data_AF-A0A822ADC8-F1
#
_entry.id   AF-A0A822ADC8-F1
#
_cell.length_a   1.000
_cell.length_b   1.000
_cell.length_c   1.000
_cell.angle_alpha   90.00
_cell.angle_beta   90.00
_cell.angle_gamma   90.00
#
_symmetry.space_group_name_H-M   'P 1'
#
loop_
_entity.id
_entity.type
_entity.pdbx_description
1 polymer ?
#
loop_
_entity_poly.entity_id
_entity_poly.type
_entity_poly.pdbx_seq_one_letter_code
_entity_poly.pdbx_strand_id
1 'polypeptide(L)' 'MTGKPSPEGIHRDGRDFVFIVFIDRKNISGGQTTVLDLNKIPLTHVTMLQESETLFLDDEKLFHGVSELEL' A
#
# COMPACT_ATOMS: atom_id res chain seq x y z
N MET A 1 2.50 -15.74 -12.89
CA MET A 1 3.85 -15.30 -12.43
C MET A 1 3.63 -14.25 -11.35
N THR A 2 4.46 -14.17 -10.30
CA THR A 2 4.25 -13.22 -9.20
C THR A 2 5.25 -12.06 -9.23
N GLY A 3 4.75 -10.84 -9.00
CA GLY A 3 5.55 -9.65 -8.77
C GLY A 3 5.66 -9.40 -7.28
N LYS A 4 6.87 -9.54 -6.72
CA LYS A 4 7.08 -9.34 -5.29
C LYS A 4 7.16 -7.85 -4.96
N PRO A 5 6.58 -7.41 -3.84
CA PRO A 5 6.83 -6.08 -3.33
C PRO A 5 8.31 -5.95 -2.97
N SER A 6 8.69 -4.73 -2.63
CA SER A 6 10.00 -4.45 -2.09
C SER A 6 10.36 -5.35 -0.89
N PRO A 7 11.66 -5.57 -0.61
CA PRO A 7 12.09 -6.43 0.49
C PRO A 7 11.75 -5.92 1.89
N GLU A 8 11.51 -4.61 2.08
CA GLU A 8 11.23 -4.06 3.41
C GLU A 8 9.91 -4.53 4.02
N GLY A 9 8.94 -4.98 3.21
CA GLY A 9 7.64 -5.43 3.71
C GLY A 9 6.80 -4.29 4.28
N ILE A 10 6.21 -4.47 5.46
CA ILE A 10 5.44 -3.43 6.15
C ILE A 10 6.38 -2.37 6.72
N HIS A 11 6.24 -1.13 6.29
CA HIS A 11 7.19 -0.06 6.60
C HIS A 11 6.53 1.32 6.76
N ARG A 12 7.40 2.29 7.03
CA ARG A 12 7.19 3.74 7.00
C ARG A 12 8.32 4.34 6.18
N ASP A 13 8.07 5.47 5.55
CA ASP A 13 9.04 6.11 4.65
C ASP A 13 10.00 7.05 5.40
N GLY A 14 9.68 7.40 6.64
CA GLY A 14 10.45 8.35 7.44
C GLY A 14 10.21 9.80 6.98
N ARG A 15 8.96 10.13 6.68
CA ARG A 15 8.48 11.47 6.29
C ARG A 15 7.32 11.88 7.20
N ASP A 16 6.89 13.14 7.09
CA ASP A 16 5.71 13.59 7.84
C ASP A 16 4.43 12.97 7.27
N PHE A 17 4.33 12.96 5.93
CA PHE A 17 3.20 12.41 5.20
C PHE A 17 3.63 11.72 3.91
N VAL A 18 2.84 10.73 3.50
CA VAL A 18 3.00 9.98 2.26
C VAL A 18 1.69 10.01 1.46
N PHE A 19 1.81 10.13 0.14
CA PHE A 19 0.71 9.96 -0.79
C PHE A 19 0.98 8.74 -1.68
N ILE A 20 0.06 7.78 -1.68
CA ILE A 20 0.05 6.67 -2.63
C ILE A 20 -1.05 6.99 -3.63
N VAL A 21 -0.66 7.29 -4.87
CA VAL A 21 -1.59 7.64 -5.95
C VAL A 21 -1.64 6.49 -6.94
N PHE A 22 -2.84 5.98 -7.20
CA PHE A 22 -3.04 4.91 -8.16
C PHE A 22 -3.09 5.46 -9.58
N ILE A 23 -2.24 4.92 -10.45
CA ILE A 23 -2.17 5.31 -11.86
C ILE A 23 -3.03 4.38 -12.71
N ASP A 24 -2.70 3.09 -12.75
CA ASP A 24 -3.40 2.10 -13.59
C ASP A 24 -3.07 0.67 -13.14
N ARG A 25 -3.96 -0.28 -13.46
CA ARG A 25 -3.72 -1.73 -13.37
C ARG A 25 -4.37 -2.43 -14.55
N LYS A 26 -3.67 -3.39 -15.15
CA LYS A 26 -4.18 -4.14 -16.30
C LYS A 26 -3.90 -5.62 -16.15
N ASN A 27 -4.95 -6.44 -16.23
CA ASN A 27 -4.86 -7.90 -16.22
C ASN A 27 -4.02 -8.46 -15.06
N ILE A 28 -4.19 -7.91 -13.85
CA ILE A 28 -3.49 -8.34 -12.64
C ILE A 28 -4.44 -8.41 -11.44
N SER A 29 -4.22 -9.38 -10.55
CA SER A 29 -4.76 -9.43 -9.19
C SER A 29 -3.69 -9.05 -8.14
N GLY A 30 -4.08 -8.97 -6.88
CA GLY A 30 -3.19 -8.50 -5.80
C GLY A 30 -2.98 -6.98 -5.84
N GLY A 31 -1.81 -6.54 -5.37
CA GLY A 31 -1.50 -5.11 -5.20
C GLY A 31 -2.37 -4.44 -4.13
N GLN A 32 -2.86 -5.20 -3.15
CA GLN A 32 -3.69 -4.67 -2.09
C GLN A 32 -2.81 -3.97 -1.05
N THR A 33 -3.07 -2.69 -0.81
CA THR A 33 -2.41 -1.93 0.26
C THR A 33 -3.06 -2.28 1.59
N THR A 34 -2.24 -2.55 2.59
CA THR A 34 -2.66 -2.68 3.99
C THR A 34 -2.11 -1.49 4.77
N VAL A 35 -2.96 -0.81 5.51
CA VAL A 35 -2.57 0.29 6.42
C VAL A 35 -2.75 -0.19 7.85
N LEU A 36 -1.76 0.04 8.69
CA LEU A 36 -1.71 -0.47 10.06
C LEU A 36 -1.38 0.65 11.06
N ASP A 37 -1.81 0.48 12.30
CA ASP A 37 -1.44 1.37 13.39
C ASP A 37 0.01 1.15 13.86
N LEU A 38 0.45 1.92 14.87
CA LEU A 38 1.79 1.80 15.45
C LEU A 38 2.08 0.44 16.12
N ASN A 39 1.05 -0.33 16.47
CA ASN A 39 1.18 -1.69 17.00
C ASN A 39 1.19 -2.74 15.88
N LYS A 40 1.20 -2.31 14.61
CA LYS A 40 1.09 -3.16 13.41
C LYS A 40 -0.22 -3.97 13.38
N ILE A 41 -1.29 -3.41 13.91
CA ILE A 41 -2.64 -3.96 13.78
C ILE A 41 -3.25 -3.37 12.50
N PRO A 42 -3.71 -4.20 11.55
CA PRO A 42 -4.37 -3.71 10.33
C PRO A 42 -5.60 -2.87 10.65
N LEU A 43 -5.63 -1.66 10.11
CA LEU A 43 -6.78 -0.74 10.19
C LEU A 43 -7.67 -0.88 8.95
N THR A 44 -7.05 -1.04 7.78
CA THR A 44 -7.78 -1.22 6.53
C THR A 44 -6.94 -1.95 5.48
N HIS A 45 -7.64 -2.57 4.53
CA HIS A 45 -7.10 -3.12 3.32
C HIS A 45 -7.79 -2.44 2.13
N VAL A 46 -7.00 -1.89 1.22
CA VAL A 46 -7.51 -1.13 0.07
C VAL A 46 -6.87 -1.68 -1.20
N THR A 47 -7.72 -2.11 -2.12
CA THR A 47 -7.32 -2.37 -3.50
C THR A 47 -7.78 -1.17 -4.32
N MET A 48 -6.85 -0.34 -4.75
CA MET A 48 -7.16 0.85 -5.55
C MET A 48 -7.48 0.43 -6.98
N LEU A 49 -8.57 0.97 -7.53
CA LEU A 49 -9.15 0.53 -8.82
C LEU A 49 -9.44 1.69 -9.76
N GLN A 50 -9.57 2.91 -9.25
CA GLN A 50 -9.90 4.08 -10.07
C GLN A 50 -8.67 4.96 -10.24
N GLU A 51 -8.41 5.42 -11.47
CA GLU A 51 -7.31 6.36 -11.74
C GLU A 51 -7.37 7.55 -10.79
N SER A 52 -6.22 7.96 -10.27
CA SER A 52 -6.07 9.05 -9.29
C SER A 52 -6.72 8.81 -7.93
N GLU A 53 -7.27 7.62 -7.66
CA GLU A 53 -7.55 7.20 -6.29
C GLU A 53 -6.27 7.38 -5.46
N THR A 54 -6.40 7.91 -4.25
CA THR A 54 -5.24 8.35 -3.46
C THR A 54 -5.41 7.97 -2.01
N LEU A 55 -4.40 7.34 -1.43
CA LEU A 55 -4.23 7.23 0.02
C LEU A 55 -3.30 8.34 0.48
N PHE A 56 -3.80 9.16 1.40
CA PHE A 56 -3.00 10.16 2.11
C PHE A 56 -2.78 9.69 3.54
N LEU A 57 -1.51 9.47 3.90
CA LEU A 57 -1.12 8.84 5.16
C LEU A 57 -0.24 9.78 5.96
N ASP A 58 -0.52 9.87 7.26
CA ASP A 58 0.41 10.40 8.27
C ASP A 58 1.44 9.30 8.58
N ASP A 59 2.63 9.45 8.00
CA ASP A 59 3.66 8.42 8.01
C ASP A 59 4.31 8.29 9.39
N GLU A 60 4.20 9.30 10.26
CA GLU A 60 4.65 9.16 11.65
C GLU A 60 3.75 8.18 12.44
N LYS A 61 2.48 8.05 12.06
CA LYS A 61 1.45 7.32 12.81
C LYS A 61 1.03 5.99 12.21
N LEU A 62 1.28 5.77 10.92
CA LEU A 62 0.76 4.63 10.18
C LEU A 62 1.88 3.86 9.52
N PHE A 63 1.82 2.54 9.59
CA PHE A 63 2.59 1.67 8.71
C PHE A 63 1.77 1.34 7.46
N HIS A 64 2.45 1.04 6.36
CA HIS A 64 1.81 0.53 5.17
C HIS A 64 2.63 -0.59 4.53
N GLY A 65 1.96 -1.42 3.73
CA GLY A 65 2.58 -2.48 2.94
C GLY A 65 1.64 -2.93 1.82
N VAL A 66 2.15 -3.65 0.84
CA VAL A 66 1.37 -4.08 -0.33
C VAL A 66 1.54 -5.59 -0.57
N SER A 67 0.45 -6.25 -0.95
CA SER A 67 0.50 -7.67 -1.33
C SER A 67 1.28 -7.87 -2.63
N GLU A 68 1.70 -9.11 -2.90
CA GLU A 68 2.24 -9.48 -4.21
C GLU A 68 1.24 -9.17 -5.34
N LEU A 69 1.78 -8.96 -6.54
CA LEU A 69 1.01 -8.94 -7.77
C LEU A 69 0.94 -10.35 -8.36
N GLU A 70 -0.22 -10.67 -8.91
CA GLU A 70 -0.48 -11.93 -9.61
C GLU A 70 -1.00 -11.65 -11.03
N LEU A 71 -0.54 -12.44 -11.99
CA LEU A 71 -0.95 -12.43 -13.41
C LEU A 71 -1.86 -13.61 -13.71
#